data_AF-A0A137S1N2-F1
#
_entry.id   AF-A0A137S1N2-F1
#
_cell.length_a   1.000
_cell.length_b   1.000
_cell.length_c   1.000
_cell.angle_alpha   90.00
_cell.angle_beta   90.00
_cell.angle_gamma   90.00
#
_symmetry.space_group_name_H-M   'P 1'
#
loop_
_entity.id
_entity.type
_entity.pdbx_description
1 polymer ?
#
loop_
_entity_poly.entity_id
_entity_poly.type
_entity_poly.pdbx_seq_one_letter_code
_entity_poly.pdbx_strand_id
1 'polypeptide(L)'
;MASAEHMKYRKMEFQPNVPDTLFSEDEIELLVTYGSWLAALMRGAISPETPAQERFVEVCNGNKNPESQFEKVWAKYIKRKIWESENPDYVGKQEADLLVNLGITGRGWGVYGHFK
;
A
#
# COMPACT_ATOMS: atom_id res chain seq x y z
N MET A 1 -13.63 -10.38 -15.75
CA MET A 1 -13.79 -8.92 -15.88
C MET A 1 -13.76 -8.37 -14.47
N ALA A 2 -13.00 -7.31 -14.20
CA ALA A 2 -13.00 -6.70 -12.86
C ALA A 2 -14.35 -6.03 -12.60
N SER A 3 -14.93 -6.20 -11.41
CA SER A 3 -16.22 -5.60 -11.05
C SER A 3 -16.17 -4.06 -11.18
N ALA A 4 -17.35 -3.44 -11.35
CA ALA A 4 -17.49 -1.99 -11.44
C ALA A 4 -16.84 -1.25 -10.25
N GLU A 5 -16.82 -1.89 -9.08
CA GLU A 5 -16.16 -1.40 -7.87
C GLU A 5 -14.64 -1.34 -8.01
N HIS A 6 -14.01 -2.34 -8.63
CA HIS A 6 -12.57 -2.36 -8.88
C HIS A 6 -12.17 -1.28 -9.89
N MET A 7 -13.01 -1.04 -10.91
CA MET A 7 -12.77 0.01 -11.90
C MET A 7 -12.79 1.42 -11.31
N LYS A 8 -13.55 1.65 -10.23
CA LYS A 8 -13.59 2.94 -9.54
C LYS A 8 -12.21 3.32 -9.00
N TYR A 9 -11.55 2.39 -8.31
CA TYR A 9 -10.24 2.63 -7.70
C TYR A 9 -9.10 2.65 -8.72
N ARG A 10 -9.26 1.95 -9.85
CA ARG A 10 -8.32 2.00 -10.98
C ARG A 10 -8.29 3.37 -11.69
N LYS A 11 -9.33 4.18 -11.54
CA LYS A 11 -9.42 5.55 -12.10
C LYS A 11 -9.04 6.63 -11.10
N MET A 12 -8.78 6.26 -9.84
CA MET A 12 -8.48 7.19 -8.78
C MET A 12 -6.97 7.44 -8.74
N GLU A 13 -6.58 8.70 -8.88
CA GLU A 13 -5.18 9.10 -8.81
C GLU A 13 -4.57 8.71 -7.46
N PHE A 14 -3.41 8.06 -7.50
CA PHE A 14 -2.63 7.73 -6.32
C PHE A 14 -1.33 8.52 -6.34
N GLN A 15 -1.11 9.31 -5.29
CA GLN A 15 0.15 10.04 -5.10
C GLN A 15 1.00 9.27 -4.08
N PRO A 16 2.00 8.48 -4.51
CA PRO A 16 2.78 7.70 -3.57
C PRO A 16 3.65 8.57 -2.66
N ASN A 17 4.07 9.76 -3.12
CA ASN A 17 4.94 10.67 -2.36
C ASN A 17 6.14 9.89 -1.79
N VAL A 18 6.89 9.24 -2.69
CA VAL A 18 8.08 8.45 -2.38
C VAL A 18 9.30 9.04 -3.08
N PRO A 19 10.50 8.94 -2.49
CA PRO A 19 11.72 9.45 -3.12
C PRO A 19 12.14 8.58 -4.32
N ASP A 20 12.51 9.23 -5.42
CA ASP A 20 13.06 8.60 -6.64
C ASP A 20 14.38 7.85 -6.39
N THR A 21 15.08 8.18 -5.31
CA THR A 21 16.32 7.48 -4.90
C THR A 21 16.07 6.08 -4.32
N LEU A 22 14.86 5.80 -3.84
CA LEU A 22 14.51 4.51 -3.24
C LEU A 22 13.60 3.68 -4.14
N PHE A 23 12.82 4.31 -5.02
CA PHE A 23 11.89 3.64 -5.93
C PHE A 23 12.28 3.89 -7.38
N SER A 24 12.37 2.82 -8.16
CA SER A 24 12.59 2.93 -9.60
C SER A 24 11.37 3.57 -10.28
N GLU A 25 11.56 4.16 -11.46
CA GLU A 25 10.47 4.76 -12.26
C GLU A 25 9.30 3.79 -12.49
N ASP A 26 9.60 2.53 -12.78
CA ASP A 26 8.60 1.47 -12.96
C ASP A 26 7.82 1.16 -11.66
N GLU A 27 8.48 1.20 -10.49
CA GLU A 27 7.81 1.02 -9.19
C GLU A 27 6.90 2.21 -8.89
N ILE A 28 7.34 3.43 -9.21
CA ILE A 28 6.57 4.65 -9.03
C ILE A 28 5.34 4.63 -9.95
N GLU A 29 5.51 4.29 -11.23
CA GLU A 29 4.41 4.17 -12.19
C GLU A 29 3.38 3.12 -11.74
N LEU A 30 3.85 1.99 -11.23
CA LEU A 30 2.99 0.95 -10.65
C LEU A 30 2.17 1.51 -9.48
N LEU A 31 2.81 2.21 -8.55
CA LEU A 31 2.11 2.82 -7.41
C LEU A 31 1.12 3.89 -7.87
N VAL A 32 1.47 4.76 -8.80
CA VAL A 32 0.57 5.79 -9.33
C VAL A 32 -0.65 5.16 -10.02
N THR A 33 -0.44 4.09 -10.79
CA THR A 33 -1.49 3.43 -11.58
C THR A 33 -2.40 2.54 -10.72
N TYR A 34 -1.83 1.83 -9.74
CA TYR A 34 -2.52 0.78 -9.00
C TYR A 34 -2.67 1.06 -7.51
N GLY A 35 -2.02 2.07 -6.95
CA GLY A 35 -1.93 2.28 -5.51
C GLY A 35 -3.29 2.50 -4.85
N SER A 36 -4.19 3.26 -5.46
CA SER A 36 -5.57 3.44 -4.97
C SER A 36 -6.34 2.13 -4.92
N TRP A 37 -6.11 1.25 -5.89
CA TRP A 37 -6.74 -0.06 -5.98
C TRP A 37 -6.13 -1.07 -4.98
N LEU A 38 -4.81 -1.07 -4.83
CA LEU A 38 -4.10 -1.88 -3.84
C LEU A 38 -4.46 -1.47 -2.41
N ALA A 39 -4.56 -0.17 -2.13
CA ALA A 39 -5.04 0.34 -0.84
C ALA A 39 -6.47 -0.10 -0.55
N ALA A 40 -7.34 -0.08 -1.55
CA ALA A 40 -8.73 -0.50 -1.41
C ALA A 40 -8.86 -2.00 -1.12
N LEU A 41 -8.06 -2.85 -1.78
CA LEU A 41 -7.97 -4.28 -1.49
C LEU A 41 -7.45 -4.53 -0.06
N MET A 42 -6.34 -3.87 0.29
CA MET A 42 -5.69 -4.03 1.59
C MET A 42 -6.62 -3.66 2.76
N ARG A 43 -7.41 -2.57 2.63
CA ARG A 43 -8.35 -2.14 3.67
C ARG A 43 -9.70 -2.88 3.66
N GLY A 44 -9.90 -3.81 2.72
CA GLY A 44 -11.17 -4.52 2.53
C GLY A 44 -12.32 -3.66 2.00
N ALA A 45 -12.03 -2.51 1.37
CA ALA A 45 -13.07 -1.68 0.73
C ALA A 45 -13.55 -2.26 -0.60
N ILE A 46 -12.78 -3.19 -1.18
CA ILE A 46 -13.19 -4.05 -2.29
C ILE A 46 -12.73 -5.48 -1.97
N SER A 47 -13.55 -6.46 -2.35
CA SER A 47 -13.25 -7.86 -2.13
C SER A 47 -12.31 -8.38 -3.23
N PRO A 48 -11.31 -9.21 -2.90
CA PRO A 48 -10.49 -9.84 -3.91
C PRO A 48 -11.34 -10.75 -4.82
N GLU A 49 -11.22 -10.57 -6.14
CA GLU A 49 -11.95 -11.32 -7.17
C GLU A 49 -11.08 -12.42 -7.81
N THR A 50 -9.78 -12.41 -7.55
CA THR A 50 -8.84 -13.37 -8.15
C THR A 50 -7.88 -13.93 -7.10
N PRO A 51 -7.32 -15.14 -7.33
CA PRO A 51 -6.36 -15.74 -6.40
C PRO A 51 -5.13 -14.86 -6.15
N ALA A 52 -4.71 -14.05 -7.13
CA ALA A 52 -3.62 -13.10 -6.97
C ALA A 52 -3.98 -11.95 -6.03
N GLN A 53 -5.24 -11.48 -6.06
CA GLN A 53 -5.73 -10.44 -5.16
C GLN A 53 -5.93 -11.00 -3.74
N GLU A 54 -6.44 -12.23 -3.60
CA GLU A 54 -6.54 -12.92 -2.32
C GLU A 54 -5.15 -13.08 -1.69
N ARG A 55 -4.18 -13.53 -2.48
CA ARG A 55 -2.79 -13.64 -2.06
C ARG A 55 -2.22 -12.28 -1.62
N PHE A 56 -2.47 -11.22 -2.38
CA PHE A 56 -2.05 -9.87 -2.02
C PHE A 56 -2.60 -9.44 -0.66
N VAL A 57 -3.88 -9.71 -0.38
CA VAL A 57 -4.49 -9.42 0.93
C VAL A 57 -3.81 -10.23 2.04
N GLU A 58 -3.51 -11.51 1.81
CA GLU A 58 -2.76 -12.32 2.78
C GLU A 58 -1.33 -11.81 3.03
N VAL A 59 -0.66 -11.29 2.01
CA VAL A 59 0.65 -10.63 2.17
C VAL A 59 0.51 -9.36 3.01
N CYS A 60 -0.53 -8.56 2.77
CA CYS A 60 -0.79 -7.35 3.55
C CYS A 60 -1.08 -7.64 5.02
N ASN A 61 -1.70 -8.80 5.31
CA ASN A 61 -1.95 -9.31 6.67
C ASN A 61 -0.75 -10.04 7.27
N GLY A 62 0.41 -10.08 6.61
CA GLY A 62 1.61 -10.74 7.11
C GLY A 62 1.57 -12.28 7.08
N ASN A 63 0.50 -12.88 6.53
CA ASN A 63 0.34 -14.34 6.45
C ASN A 63 1.21 -14.96 5.35
N LYS A 64 1.61 -14.18 4.35
CA LYS A 64 2.44 -14.63 3.22
C LYS A 64 3.57 -13.65 2.90
N ASN A 65 4.66 -14.18 2.34
CA ASN A 65 5.74 -13.37 1.82
C ASN A 65 5.40 -12.80 0.42
N PRO A 66 5.81 -11.57 0.09
CA PRO A 66 5.59 -10.98 -1.23
C PRO A 66 6.40 -11.71 -2.31
N GLU A 67 5.73 -12.21 -3.34
CA GLU A 67 6.37 -12.93 -4.46
C GLU A 67 6.27 -12.13 -5.76
N SER A 68 5.08 -11.60 -6.04
CA SER A 68 4.78 -10.77 -7.20
C SER A 68 5.40 -9.38 -7.09
N GLN A 69 5.67 -8.77 -8.23
CA GLN A 69 6.16 -7.39 -8.30
C GLN A 69 5.21 -6.42 -7.57
N PHE A 70 3.90 -6.55 -7.78
CA PHE A 70 2.89 -5.72 -7.08
C PHE A 70 3.01 -5.83 -5.56
N GLU A 71 3.15 -7.05 -5.04
CA GLU A 71 3.26 -7.31 -3.61
C GLU A 71 4.56 -6.76 -3.04
N LYS A 72 5.67 -6.90 -3.77
CA LYS A 72 7.00 -6.40 -3.35
C LYS A 72 7.02 -4.88 -3.31
N VAL A 73 6.53 -4.23 -4.37
CA VAL A 73 6.46 -2.77 -4.46
C VAL A 73 5.53 -2.20 -3.39
N TRP A 74 4.36 -2.82 -3.19
CA TRP A 74 3.43 -2.40 -2.15
C TRP A 74 4.01 -2.60 -0.74
N ALA A 75 4.61 -3.75 -0.45
CA ALA A 75 5.24 -3.99 0.85
C ALA A 75 6.38 -3.00 1.12
N LYS A 76 7.17 -2.66 0.10
CA LYS A 76 8.22 -1.63 0.17
C LYS A 76 7.64 -0.25 0.43
N TYR A 77 6.57 0.13 -0.27
CA TYR A 77 5.83 1.37 -0.05
C TYR A 77 5.32 1.50 1.38
N ILE A 78 4.64 0.47 1.88
CA ILE A 78 4.09 0.47 3.23
C ILE A 78 5.18 0.55 4.30
N LYS A 79 6.28 -0.22 4.14
CA LYS A 79 7.45 -0.10 5.04
C LYS A 79 8.01 1.31 5.06
N ARG A 80 8.10 1.96 3.89
CA ARG A 80 8.55 3.35 3.80
C ARG A 80 7.60 4.28 4.56
N LYS A 81 6.29 4.16 4.37
CA LYS A 81 5.30 4.99 5.07
C LYS A 81 5.35 4.80 6.58
N ILE A 82 5.49 3.57 7.05
CA ILE A 82 5.67 3.28 8.49
C ILE A 82 6.91 3.95 9.03
N TRP A 83 8.05 3.79 8.34
CA TRP A 83 9.30 4.41 8.75
C TRP A 83 9.19 5.95 8.79
N GLU A 84 8.52 6.56 7.81
CA GLU A 84 8.22 8.00 7.76
C GLU A 84 7.37 8.46 8.95
N SER A 85 6.39 7.64 9.38
CA SER A 85 5.60 7.89 10.58
C SER A 85 6.41 7.84 11.87
N GLU A 86 7.42 6.98 11.93
CA GLU A 86 8.28 6.79 13.10
C GLU A 86 9.45 7.79 13.13
N ASN A 87 9.76 8.44 12.00
CA ASN A 87 10.88 9.37 11.85
C ASN A 87 10.41 10.72 11.24
N PRO A 88 9.58 11.49 11.98
CA PRO A 88 8.96 12.72 11.47
C PRO A 88 9.96 13.83 11.13
N ASP A 89 11.15 13.83 11.74
CA ASP A 89 12.22 14.81 11.47
C ASP A 89 12.90 14.62 10.09
N TYR A 90 12.73 13.47 9.45
CA TYR A 90 13.34 13.16 8.14
C TYR A 90 12.44 13.50 6.95
N VAL A 91 11.15 13.69 7.19
CA VAL A 91 10.17 14.07 6.18
C VAL A 91 9.84 15.52 6.43
N GLY A 92 10.45 16.44 5.68
CA GLY A 92 10.15 17.87 5.79
C GLY A 92 8.64 18.09 5.87
N LYS A 93 8.18 18.82 6.90
CA LYS A 93 6.77 19.01 7.31
C LYS A 93 5.79 19.06 6.12
N GLN A 94 5.21 17.90 5.80
CA GLN A 94 4.13 17.57 4.85
C GLN A 94 4.47 16.13 4.49
N GLU A 95 3.98 15.08 5.14
CA GLU A 95 2.59 14.70 5.25
C GLU A 95 2.45 13.63 6.34
N ALA A 96 2.01 14.02 7.53
CA ALA A 96 1.62 13.08 8.58
C ALA A 96 0.21 12.49 8.36
N ASP A 97 -0.41 12.76 7.22
CA ASP A 97 -1.87 12.63 7.02
C ASP A 97 -2.30 11.36 6.25
N LEU A 98 -1.38 10.62 5.63
CA LEU A 98 -1.75 9.44 4.83
C LEU A 98 -2.04 8.18 5.68
N LEU A 99 -1.33 7.97 6.78
CA LEU A 99 -1.49 6.75 7.61
C LEU A 99 -2.73 6.78 8.51
N VAL A 100 -3.12 7.97 8.97
CA VAL A 100 -4.36 8.19 9.72
C VAL A 100 -5.58 7.93 8.83
N ASN A 101 -5.55 8.40 7.57
CA ASN A 101 -6.61 8.14 6.59
C ASN A 101 -6.66 6.67 6.09
N LEU A 102 -5.56 5.92 6.24
CA LEU A 102 -5.49 4.47 5.94
C LEU A 102 -5.80 3.58 7.15
N GLY A 103 -6.19 4.14 8.30
CA GLY A 103 -6.56 3.39 9.50
C GLY A 103 -5.39 2.72 10.23
N ILE A 104 -4.15 3.07 9.87
CA ILE A 104 -2.94 2.53 10.50
C ILE A 104 -2.64 3.37 11.73
N THR A 105 -3.20 2.98 12.87
CA THR A 105 -2.87 3.60 14.15
C THR A 105 -1.54 3.03 14.66
N GLY A 106 -0.58 3.91 14.92
CA GLY A 106 0.76 3.56 15.40
C GLY A 106 0.71 2.80 16.72
N ARG A 107 0.97 1.48 16.64
CA ARG A 107 1.60 0.58 17.63
C ARG A 107 1.40 -0.92 17.32
N GLY A 108 1.24 -1.30 16.04
CA GLY A 108 0.93 -2.69 15.67
C GLY A 108 1.55 -3.24 14.38
N TRP A 109 2.33 -2.45 13.64
CA TRP A 109 3.00 -2.94 12.43
C TRP A 109 4.34 -3.60 12.80
N GLY A 110 4.26 -4.75 13.47
CA GLY A 110 5.38 -5.68 13.48
C GLY A 110 5.69 -6.15 12.06
N VAL A 111 6.91 -6.58 11.82
CA VAL A 111 7.51 -7.06 10.54
C VAL A 111 6.65 -8.02 9.68
N TYR A 112 5.49 -8.47 10.18
CA TYR A 112 4.43 -9.24 9.53
C TYR A 112 3.07 -8.62 9.92
N GLY A 113 2.69 -7.52 9.28
CA GLY A 113 1.60 -6.61 9.70
C GLY A 113 0.29 -7.32 10.05
N HIS A 114 -0.17 -7.16 11.30
CA HIS A 114 -1.47 -7.64 11.75
C HIS A 114 -2.45 -6.47 11.83
N PHE A 115 -3.59 -6.56 11.13
CA PHE A 115 -4.78 -5.80 11.49
C PHE A 115 -5.53 -6.56 12.61
N LYS A 116 -5.98 -5.82 13.62
CA LYS A 116 -6.85 -6.33 14.68
C LYS A 116 -8.21 -5.65 14.56
#